data_AF-A0A096LKH8-F1
#
_entry.id   AF-A0A096LKH8-F1
#
_cell.length_a   1.000
_cell.length_b   1.000
_cell.length_c   1.000
_cell.angle_alpha   90.00
_cell.angle_beta   90.00
_cell.angle_gamma   90.00
#
_symmetry.space_group_name_H-M   'P 1'
#
loop_
_entity.id
_entity.type
_entity.pdbx_description
1 polymer ?
#
loop_
_entity_poly.entity_id
_entity_poly.type
_entity_poly.pdbx_seq_one_letter_code
_entity_poly.pdbx_strand_id
1 'polypeptide(L)'
;TASAADLVFEAGEFSRFGNARSFAAWVGLTPSEHSSGESDRRGAITKAGNKHLRKTLVEAAWHYLTCSGRPKGLARGQAPDRVARRHAAKGVRRLVERREALLARGVHGNKANVATARELACWVWAVGLMAEEA
;
A
#
# COMPACT_ATOMS: atom_id res chain seq x y z
N THR A 1 -8.51 15.15 -6.00
CA THR A 1 -7.81 13.88 -5.71
C THR A 1 -7.47 13.87 -4.24
N ALA A 2 -8.40 13.36 -3.43
CA ALA A 2 -8.21 13.22 -2.00
C ALA A 2 -7.58 11.83 -1.77
N SER A 3 -6.28 11.81 -1.43
CA SER A 3 -5.48 10.57 -1.52
C SER A 3 -4.62 10.29 -0.29
N ALA A 4 -4.49 11.24 0.64
CA ALA A 4 -3.82 11.05 1.93
C ALA A 4 -4.73 11.44 3.09
N ALA A 5 -5.47 12.55 2.96
CA ALA A 5 -6.44 12.98 3.96
C ALA A 5 -7.56 11.94 4.19
N ASP A 6 -8.11 11.34 3.13
CA ASP A 6 -9.16 10.31 3.25
C ASP A 6 -8.65 9.05 3.95
N LEU A 7 -7.39 8.66 3.69
CA LEU A 7 -6.77 7.52 4.38
C LEU A 7 -6.65 7.79 5.87
N VAL A 8 -6.19 8.97 6.27
CA VAL A 8 -6.07 9.36 7.69
C VAL A 8 -7.45 9.50 8.33
N PHE A 9 -8.41 10.14 7.65
CA PHE A 9 -9.76 10.34 8.16
C PHE A 9 -10.51 9.02 8.36
N GLU A 10 -10.42 8.09 7.40
CA GLU A 10 -11.10 6.80 7.50
C GLU A 10 -10.35 5.78 8.37
N ALA A 11 -9.01 5.84 8.41
CA ALA A 11 -8.22 5.04 9.33
C ALA A 11 -8.43 5.51 10.78
N GLY A 12 -8.60 6.81 11.01
CA GLY A 12 -8.66 7.44 12.32
C GLY A 12 -7.30 7.38 13.01
N GLU A 13 -6.92 6.18 13.45
CA GLU A 13 -5.65 5.87 14.10
C GLU A 13 -5.09 4.56 13.51
N PHE A 14 -3.82 4.57 13.12
CA PHE A 14 -3.11 3.42 12.58
C PHE A 14 -2.69 2.44 13.69
N SER A 15 -2.46 2.93 14.91
CA SER A 15 -2.18 2.13 16.12
C SER A 15 -3.29 1.11 16.45
N ARG A 16 -4.55 1.38 16.06
CA ARG A 16 -5.70 0.47 16.26
C ARG A 16 -5.53 -0.89 15.58
N PHE A 17 -4.68 -0.95 14.55
CA PHE A 17 -4.39 -2.19 13.84
C PHE A 17 -3.12 -2.82 14.40
N GLY A 18 -3.24 -3.99 15.02
CA GLY A 18 -2.07 -4.68 15.61
C GLY A 18 -0.97 -5.09 14.62
N ASN A 19 -1.21 -5.01 13.30
CA ASN A 19 -0.17 -5.16 12.28
C ASN A 19 -0.62 -4.63 10.90
N ALA A 20 0.35 -4.43 10.01
CA ALA A 20 0.16 -4.04 8.61
C ALA A 20 -0.76 -4.99 7.80
N ARG A 21 -0.83 -6.28 8.16
CA ARG A 21 -1.70 -7.25 7.49
C ARG A 21 -3.16 -7.06 7.88
N SER A 22 -3.44 -6.71 9.12
CA SER A 22 -4.77 -6.35 9.61
C SER A 22 -5.29 -5.08 8.93
N PHE A 23 -4.45 -4.04 8.79
CA PHE A 23 -4.84 -2.83 8.05
C PHE A 23 -5.26 -3.13 6.61
N ALA A 24 -4.45 -3.90 5.88
CA ALA A 24 -4.78 -4.22 4.51
C ALA A 24 -5.94 -5.22 4.36
N ALA A 25 -6.21 -6.05 5.37
CA ALA A 25 -7.43 -6.84 5.44
C ALA A 25 -8.66 -5.95 5.58
N TRP A 26 -8.59 -4.95 6.46
CA TRP A 26 -9.66 -3.96 6.67
C TRP A 26 -9.96 -3.11 5.42
N VAL A 27 -8.93 -2.75 4.66
CA VAL A 27 -9.07 -2.10 3.34
C VAL A 27 -9.64 -3.08 2.27
N GLY A 28 -9.59 -4.39 2.50
CA GLY A 28 -10.06 -5.40 1.54
C GLY A 28 -9.06 -5.71 0.42
N LEU A 29 -7.77 -5.53 0.69
CA LEU A 29 -6.66 -5.86 -0.23
C LEU A 29 -6.00 -7.22 0.12
N THR A 30 -6.47 -7.92 1.15
CA THR A 30 -5.93 -9.25 1.49
C THR A 30 -6.28 -10.28 0.42
N PRO A 31 -5.29 -11.02 -0.13
CA PRO A 31 -5.56 -12.13 -1.04
C PRO A 31 -6.35 -13.21 -0.30
N SER A 32 -7.33 -13.81 -0.96
CA SER A 32 -7.99 -15.02 -0.48
C SER A 32 -6.96 -16.13 -0.45
N GLU A 33 -6.75 -16.77 0.69
CA GLU A 33 -5.83 -17.91 0.81
C GLU A 33 -6.67 -19.19 0.83
N HIS A 34 -6.42 -20.08 -0.14
CA HIS A 34 -6.89 -21.46 -0.10
C HIS A 34 -5.66 -22.33 0.10
N SER A 35 -5.43 -22.73 1.34
CA SER A 35 -4.34 -23.62 1.72
C SER A 35 -4.95 -24.96 2.11
N SER A 36 -4.74 -25.98 1.29
CA SER A 36 -4.95 -27.39 1.65
C SER A 36 -3.57 -27.96 1.86
N GLY A 37 -3.27 -28.65 2.97
CA GLY A 37 -1.93 -28.92 3.52
C GLY A 37 -0.73 -29.33 2.61
N GLU A 38 -0.93 -29.59 1.32
CA GLU A 38 0.11 -29.82 0.31
C GLU A 38 0.31 -28.65 -0.69
N SER A 39 -0.57 -27.63 -0.72
CA SER A 39 -0.51 -26.53 -1.68
C SER A 39 -1.05 -25.23 -1.10
N ASP A 40 -0.21 -24.18 -1.17
CA ASP A 40 -0.53 -22.84 -0.72
C ASP A 40 -0.96 -21.99 -1.95
N ARG A 41 -2.27 -21.80 -2.14
CA ARG A 41 -2.81 -21.03 -3.28
C ARG A 41 -3.41 -19.71 -2.83
N ARG A 42 -2.75 -18.61 -3.21
CA ARG A 42 -3.28 -17.25 -3.05
C ARG A 42 -4.14 -16.87 -4.25
N GLY A 43 -5.44 -16.78 -4.03
CA GLY A 43 -6.47 -16.36 -4.99
C GLY A 43 -6.65 -14.84 -5.06
N ALA A 44 -7.81 -14.41 -5.58
CA ALA A 44 -8.15 -13.00 -5.73
C ALA A 44 -8.27 -12.29 -4.38
N ILE A 45 -8.23 -10.95 -4.36
CA ILE A 45 -8.52 -10.21 -3.12
C ILE A 45 -9.94 -10.51 -2.65
N THR A 46 -10.12 -10.61 -1.33
CA THR A 46 -11.42 -10.93 -0.72
C THR A 46 -12.47 -9.85 -0.98
N LYS A 47 -12.03 -8.60 -1.26
CA LYS A 47 -12.87 -7.39 -1.42
C LYS A 47 -13.75 -7.07 -0.19
N ALA A 48 -13.62 -7.85 0.88
CA ALA A 48 -14.25 -7.66 2.18
C ALA A 48 -13.49 -6.55 2.90
N GLY A 49 -14.01 -5.33 2.85
CA GLY A 49 -13.36 -4.15 3.38
C GLY A 49 -13.76 -2.87 2.64
N ASN A 50 -13.23 -1.75 3.08
CA ASN A 50 -13.64 -0.43 2.58
C ASN A 50 -13.41 -0.27 1.06
N LYS A 51 -14.50 -0.14 0.30
CA LYS A 51 -14.46 -0.01 -1.17
C LYS A 51 -13.78 1.28 -1.62
N HIS A 52 -13.96 2.37 -0.86
CA HIS A 52 -13.38 3.66 -1.18
C HIS A 52 -11.85 3.60 -1.06
N LEU A 53 -11.33 3.19 0.10
CA LEU A 53 -9.88 3.05 0.31
C LEU A 53 -9.24 2.03 -0.62
N ARG A 54 -9.92 0.92 -0.88
CA ARG A 54 -9.45 -0.07 -1.85
C ARG A 54 -9.29 0.55 -3.23
N LYS A 55 -10.28 1.32 -3.70
CA LYS A 55 -10.20 2.03 -4.98
C LYS A 55 -9.02 2.99 -4.95
N THR A 56 -8.94 3.86 -3.95
CA THR A 56 -7.86 4.85 -3.82
C THR A 56 -6.47 4.22 -3.84
N LEU A 57 -6.25 3.11 -3.13
CA LEU A 57 -4.97 2.40 -3.10
C LEU A 57 -4.66 1.65 -4.41
N VAL A 58 -5.67 1.11 -5.09
CA VAL A 58 -5.50 0.46 -6.39
C VAL A 58 -5.18 1.50 -7.48
N GLU A 59 -5.83 2.66 -7.46
CA GLU A 59 -5.51 3.78 -8.35
C GLU A 59 -4.12 4.35 -8.05
N ALA A 60 -3.77 4.54 -6.78
CA ALA A 60 -2.42 4.96 -6.38
C ALA A 60 -1.36 3.96 -6.87
N ALA A 61 -1.63 2.65 -6.80
CA ALA A 61 -0.74 1.60 -7.31
C ALA A 61 -0.47 1.72 -8.83
N TRP A 62 -1.44 2.18 -9.61
CA TRP A 62 -1.25 2.41 -11.06
C TRP A 62 -0.28 3.56 -11.34
N HIS A 63 -0.27 4.57 -10.48
CA HIS A 63 0.60 5.73 -10.65
C HIS A 63 2.07 5.45 -10.36
N TYR A 64 2.45 4.37 -9.68
CA TYR A 64 3.85 4.07 -9.38
C TYR A 64 4.73 3.79 -10.61
N LEU A 65 4.14 3.29 -11.72
CA LEU A 65 4.86 3.06 -12.97
C LEU A 65 5.05 4.35 -13.79
N THR A 66 4.20 5.34 -13.56
CA THR A 66 4.15 6.58 -14.35
C THR A 66 4.71 7.79 -13.61
N CYS A 67 4.84 7.70 -12.29
CA CYS A 67 5.41 8.75 -11.47
C CYS A 67 6.94 8.72 -11.50
N SER A 68 7.54 9.89 -11.64
CA SER A 68 8.98 10.06 -11.56
C SER A 68 9.53 9.54 -10.23
N GLY A 69 10.67 8.84 -10.26
CA GLY A 69 11.35 8.36 -9.05
C GLY A 69 11.84 9.47 -8.11
N ARG A 70 11.60 10.74 -8.46
CA ARG A 70 11.89 11.90 -7.63
C ARG A 70 10.63 12.31 -6.86
N PRO A 71 10.62 12.22 -5.52
CA PRO A 71 9.51 12.75 -4.74
C PRO A 71 9.37 14.25 -5.05
N LYS A 72 8.13 14.72 -5.21
CA LYS A 72 7.87 16.16 -5.30
C LYS A 72 8.46 16.83 -4.06
N GLY A 73 8.97 18.05 -4.24
CA GLY A 73 9.47 18.87 -3.13
C GLY A 73 8.40 19.00 -2.04
N LEU A 74 8.85 19.10 -0.79
CA LEU A 74 7.95 19.38 0.33
C LEU A 74 7.18 20.66 0.04
N ALA A 75 5.87 20.65 0.29
CA ALA A 75 5.11 21.89 0.26
C ALA A 75 5.67 22.86 1.32
N ARG A 76 5.56 24.16 1.06
CA ARG A 76 6.07 25.21 1.96
C ARG A 76 5.47 25.00 3.36
N GLY A 77 6.32 24.88 4.38
CA GLY A 77 5.89 24.64 5.77
C GLY A 77 5.73 23.18 6.19
N GLN A 78 5.90 22.20 5.29
CA GLN A 78 5.92 20.79 5.68
C GLN A 78 7.31 20.33 6.13
N ALA A 79 7.40 19.86 7.37
CA ALA A 79 8.57 19.19 7.92
C ALA A 79 8.17 17.79 8.44
N PRO A 80 7.85 16.83 7.56
CA PRO A 80 7.57 15.47 8.00
C PRO A 80 8.82 14.87 8.63
N ASP A 81 8.61 13.99 9.60
CA ASP A 81 9.69 13.28 10.25
C ASP A 81 10.65 12.63 9.23
N ARG A 82 11.95 12.79 9.48
CA ARG A 82 12.99 12.35 8.56
C ARG A 82 13.03 10.82 8.45
N VAL A 83 12.71 10.11 9.53
CA VAL A 83 12.68 8.64 9.56
C VAL A 83 11.50 8.14 8.74
N ALA A 84 10.30 8.66 9.00
CA ALA A 84 9.09 8.37 8.24
C ALA A 84 9.27 8.64 6.75
N ARG A 85 9.90 9.79 6.38
CA ARG A 85 10.19 10.12 4.97
C ARG A 85 11.17 9.16 4.32
N ARG A 86 12.23 8.75 5.02
CA ARG A 86 13.20 7.77 4.52
C ARG A 86 12.56 6.41 4.33
N HIS A 87 11.68 6.01 5.26
CA HIS A 87 10.93 4.77 5.22
C HIS A 87 9.94 4.75 4.04
N ALA A 88 9.20 5.84 3.83
CA ALA A 88 8.32 6.02 2.68
C ALA A 88 9.10 5.92 1.36
N ALA A 89 10.24 6.62 1.24
CA ALA A 89 11.09 6.55 0.04
C ALA A 89 11.63 5.14 -0.23
N LYS A 90 11.97 4.38 0.81
CA LYS A 90 12.36 2.96 0.70
C LYS A 90 11.18 2.12 0.18
N GLY A 91 9.98 2.34 0.72
CA GLY A 91 8.76 1.66 0.28
C GLY A 91 8.46 1.90 -1.19
N VAL A 92 8.52 3.16 -1.64
CA VAL A 92 8.30 3.52 -3.06
C VAL A 92 9.26 2.76 -4.00
N ARG A 93 10.57 2.75 -3.71
CA ARG A 93 11.54 2.01 -4.53
C ARG A 93 11.22 0.53 -4.60
N ARG A 94 10.93 -0.08 -3.45
CA ARG A 94 10.57 -1.50 -3.35
C ARG A 94 9.30 -1.84 -4.15
N LEU A 95 8.31 -0.95 -4.14
CA LEU A 95 7.06 -1.15 -4.88
C LEU A 95 7.28 -1.13 -6.40
N VAL A 96 8.12 -0.22 -6.89
CA VAL A 96 8.51 -0.13 -8.30
C VAL A 96 9.27 -1.38 -8.73
N GLU A 97 10.34 -1.73 -8.01
CA GLU A 97 11.16 -2.93 -8.30
C GLU A 97 10.32 -4.21 -8.33
N ARG A 98 9.43 -4.39 -7.34
CA ARG A 98 8.54 -5.55 -7.29
C ARG A 98 7.55 -5.56 -8.45
N ARG A 99 7.01 -4.39 -8.83
CA ARG A 99 6.05 -4.29 -9.93
C ARG A 99 6.71 -4.64 -11.27
N GLU A 100 7.92 -4.14 -11.51
CA GLU A 100 8.72 -4.48 -12.68
C GLU A 100 9.05 -5.98 -12.71
N ALA A 101 9.49 -6.55 -11.58
CA ALA A 101 9.78 -7.99 -11.48
C ALA A 101 8.55 -8.88 -11.76
N LEU A 102 7.35 -8.46 -11.32
CA LEU A 102 6.12 -9.18 -11.61
C LEU A 102 5.77 -9.13 -13.11
N LEU A 103 5.93 -7.98 -13.74
CA LEU A 103 5.70 -7.81 -15.18
C LEU A 103 6.71 -8.62 -16.00
N ALA A 104 7.99 -8.61 -15.61
CA ALA A 104 9.05 -9.40 -16.25
C ALA A 104 8.79 -10.92 -16.17
N ARG A 105 8.09 -11.39 -15.14
CA ARG A 105 7.65 -12.79 -14.99
C ARG A 105 6.39 -13.14 -15.80
N GLY A 106 5.84 -12.21 -16.57
CA GLY A 106 4.61 -12.42 -17.35
C GLY A 106 3.32 -12.40 -16.51
N VAL A 107 3.36 -11.89 -15.27
CA VAL A 107 2.14 -11.76 -14.46
C VAL A 107 1.24 -10.70 -15.06
N HIS A 108 -0.05 -11.03 -15.26
CA HIS A 108 -1.04 -10.10 -15.79
C HIS A 108 -1.04 -8.75 -15.05
N GLY A 109 -1.06 -7.63 -15.79
CA GLY A 109 -0.91 -6.27 -15.24
C GLY A 109 -1.85 -5.97 -14.07
N ASN A 110 -3.12 -6.37 -14.16
CA ASN A 110 -4.09 -6.22 -13.05
C ASN A 110 -3.69 -6.99 -11.79
N LYS A 111 -3.17 -8.23 -11.91
CA LYS A 111 -2.70 -9.02 -10.77
C LYS A 111 -1.46 -8.38 -10.15
N ALA A 112 -0.55 -7.89 -10.97
CA ALA A 112 0.62 -7.15 -10.51
C ALA A 112 0.21 -5.84 -9.79
N ASN A 113 -0.82 -5.14 -10.28
CA ASN A 113 -1.35 -3.94 -9.64
C ASN A 113 -1.94 -4.20 -8.26
N VAL A 114 -2.76 -5.23 -8.15
CA VAL A 114 -3.38 -5.60 -6.88
C VAL A 114 -2.31 -6.04 -5.86
N ALA A 115 -1.25 -6.74 -6.32
CA ALA A 115 -0.12 -7.08 -5.46
C ALA A 115 0.65 -5.83 -4.97
N THR A 116 0.89 -4.85 -5.85
CA THR A 116 1.50 -3.55 -5.49
C THR A 116 0.62 -2.77 -4.52
N ALA A 117 -0.70 -2.68 -4.76
CA ALA A 117 -1.65 -1.99 -3.87
C ALA A 117 -1.67 -2.61 -2.47
N ARG A 118 -1.62 -3.94 -2.38
CA ARG A 118 -1.56 -4.65 -1.10
C ARG A 118 -0.29 -4.33 -0.31
N GLU A 119 0.84 -4.25 -0.99
CA GLU A 119 2.09 -3.89 -0.34
C GLU A 119 2.12 -2.40 0.03
N LEU A 120 1.58 -1.53 -0.82
CA LEU A 120 1.42 -0.11 -0.54
C LEU A 120 0.64 0.10 0.76
N ALA A 121 -0.46 -0.64 0.97
CA ALA A 121 -1.22 -0.59 2.22
C ALA A 121 -0.36 -0.92 3.45
N CYS A 122 0.56 -1.89 3.37
CA CYS A 122 1.48 -2.17 4.48
C CYS A 122 2.42 -0.99 4.77
N TRP A 123 2.96 -0.36 3.73
CA TRP A 123 3.86 0.78 3.89
C TRP A 123 3.12 2.00 4.43
N VAL A 124 1.88 2.24 3.99
CA VAL A 124 1.02 3.30 4.52
C VAL A 124 0.79 3.11 6.02
N TRP A 125 0.46 1.89 6.46
CA TRP A 125 0.30 1.61 7.88
C TRP A 125 1.59 1.87 8.68
N ALA A 126 2.74 1.41 8.18
CA ALA A 126 4.01 1.61 8.87
C ALA A 126 4.41 3.10 8.98
N VAL A 127 4.18 3.89 7.92
CA VAL A 127 4.43 5.33 7.93
C VAL A 127 3.41 6.08 8.80
N GLY A 128 2.15 5.63 8.80
CA GLY A 128 1.10 6.17 9.67
C GLY A 128 1.42 5.98 11.14
N LEU A 129 1.85 4.78 11.53
CA LEU A 129 2.28 4.48 12.90
C LEU A 129 3.50 5.33 13.32
N MET A 130 4.50 5.45 12.43
CA MET A 130 5.66 6.33 12.69
C MET A 130 5.26 7.81 12.83
N ALA A 131 4.17 8.25 12.20
CA ALA A 131 3.69 9.62 12.30
C ALA A 131 2.84 9.86 13.56
N GLU A 132 2.29 8.80 14.17
CA GLU A 132 1.60 8.86 15.48
C GLU A 132 2.59 8.86 16.65
N GLU A 133 3.75 8.22 16.46
CA GLU A 133 4.81 8.10 17.46
C GLU A 133 5.83 9.27 17.45
N ALA A 134 5.75 10.18 16.47
CA ALA A 134 6.68 11.30 16.24
C ALA A 134 6.18 12.64 16.81
#